data_AF-A0AAV0A4J8-F1
#
_entry.id   AF-A0AAV0A4J8-F1
#
_cell.length_a   1.000
_cell.length_b   1.000
_cell.length_c   1.000
_cell.angle_alpha   90.00
_cell.angle_beta   90.00
_cell.angle_gamma   90.00
#
_symmetry.space_group_name_H-M   'P 1'
#
loop_
_entity.id
_entity.type
_entity.pdbx_description
1 polymer ?
#
loop_
_entity_poly.entity_id
_entity_poly.type
_entity_poly.pdbx_seq_one_letter_code
_entity_poly.pdbx_strand_id
1 'polypeptide(L)'
;MERIPSAQPPPTCLPKAPGLEHGDLSGMDFAHMYQVYKSRRGIKRSEDSKETYKLPHRLIEKKRRDRINECIAQLKDLLPEHLKLTTLGHLEKAVVLELTLKHVKALTNLIDQQQQKIIALQSGLQAGECWI
;
A
#
# COMPACT_ATOMS: atom_id res chain seq x y z
N MET A 1 32.85 0.80 -42.10
CA MET A 1 32.95 1.85 -41.07
C MET A 1 31.82 1.63 -40.07
N GLU A 2 31.99 1.33 -38.80
CA GLU A 2 33.13 1.00 -37.93
C GLU A 2 32.46 0.31 -36.72
N ARG A 3 33.00 -0.83 -36.26
CA ARG A 3 32.66 -1.42 -34.95
C ARG A 3 33.32 -0.57 -33.87
N ILE A 4 32.61 -0.26 -32.79
CA ILE A 4 33.24 0.31 -31.59
C ILE A 4 33.67 -0.85 -30.67
N PRO A 5 34.96 -0.92 -30.26
CA PRO A 5 35.49 -1.97 -29.39
C PRO A 5 35.39 -1.62 -27.90
N SER A 6 35.52 -2.67 -27.09
CA SER A 6 35.58 -2.72 -25.63
C SER A 6 36.94 -2.26 -25.06
N ALA A 7 36.90 -1.87 -23.77
CA ALA A 7 37.96 -1.86 -22.74
C ALA A 7 38.83 -0.60 -22.53
N GLN A 8 38.78 -0.04 -21.30
CA GLN A 8 39.90 0.02 -20.31
C GLN A 8 39.51 0.80 -19.02
N PRO A 9 40.02 0.41 -17.83
CA PRO A 9 39.84 1.17 -16.57
C PRO A 9 41.02 2.15 -16.30
N PRO A 10 40.83 3.22 -15.49
CA PRO A 10 41.89 4.16 -15.14
C PRO A 10 42.78 3.67 -13.97
N PRO A 11 43.99 4.26 -13.80
CA PRO A 11 45.11 3.65 -13.07
C PRO A 11 45.14 3.96 -11.57
N THR A 12 45.85 3.09 -10.85
CA THR A 12 46.24 3.17 -9.43
C THR A 12 47.22 4.30 -9.14
N CYS A 13 46.98 5.08 -8.08
CA CYS A 13 47.99 5.89 -7.39
C CYS A 13 47.88 5.74 -5.87
N LEU A 14 48.96 5.25 -5.25
CA LEU A 14 49.26 5.23 -3.81
C LEU A 14 49.88 6.57 -3.37
N PRO A 15 49.79 6.91 -2.07
CA PRO A 15 51.03 7.28 -1.36
C PRO A 15 51.20 6.63 0.03
N LYS A 16 52.46 6.65 0.51
CA LYS A 16 53.08 5.90 1.62
C LYS A 16 53.17 6.71 2.94
N ALA A 17 53.26 5.98 4.07
CA ALA A 17 53.17 6.33 5.50
C ALA A 17 54.04 7.50 6.07
N PRO A 18 53.82 7.87 7.35
CA PRO A 18 54.92 7.76 8.33
C PRO A 18 54.50 7.16 9.70
N GLY A 19 55.49 6.59 10.40
CA GLY A 19 55.32 5.84 11.65
C GLY A 19 55.28 6.69 12.94
N LEU A 20 54.88 6.03 14.03
CA LEU A 20 55.09 6.49 15.41
C LEU A 20 55.17 5.28 16.34
N GLU A 21 56.20 5.27 17.19
CA GLU A 21 56.51 4.27 18.20
C GLU A 21 55.79 4.56 19.54
N HIS A 22 55.52 3.48 20.28
CA HIS A 22 55.32 3.37 21.73
C HIS A 22 54.04 3.91 22.41
N GLY A 23 53.25 2.97 22.93
CA GLY A 23 52.18 3.18 23.90
C GLY A 23 51.38 1.90 24.12
N ASP A 24 51.90 1.00 24.97
CA ASP A 24 51.13 -0.08 25.58
C ASP A 24 49.82 0.49 26.15
N LEU A 25 48.68 -0.10 25.78
CA LEU A 25 47.42 -0.23 26.54
C LEU A 25 46.24 -0.50 25.58
N SER A 26 45.85 -1.78 25.50
CA SER A 26 44.54 -2.29 25.09
C SER A 26 43.89 -1.69 23.83
N GLY A 27 44.34 -2.13 22.65
CA GLY A 27 43.64 -1.87 21.39
C GLY A 27 43.53 -3.17 20.61
N MET A 28 42.32 -3.73 20.49
CA MET A 28 42.08 -4.79 19.51
C MET A 28 42.37 -4.18 18.14
N ASP A 29 43.46 -4.62 17.51
CA ASP A 29 44.00 -4.06 16.28
C ASP A 29 42.88 -3.87 15.23
N PHE A 30 42.84 -2.70 14.59
CA PHE A 30 41.78 -2.33 13.64
C PHE A 30 41.69 -3.34 12.47
N ALA A 31 42.81 -3.96 12.07
CA ALA A 31 42.81 -5.03 11.08
C ALA A 31 42.20 -6.31 11.65
N HIS A 32 42.40 -6.62 12.94
CA HIS A 32 41.68 -7.70 13.63
C HIS A 32 40.18 -7.42 13.74
N MET A 33 39.77 -6.18 14.03
CA MET A 33 38.35 -5.80 14.03
C MET A 33 37.73 -5.95 12.63
N TYR A 34 38.43 -5.49 11.58
CA TYR A 34 37.99 -5.68 10.19
C TYR A 34 38.00 -7.16 9.75
N GLN A 35 38.97 -7.96 10.19
CA GLN A 35 39.04 -9.40 9.94
C GLN A 35 37.92 -10.15 10.66
N VAL A 36 37.61 -9.84 11.92
CA VAL A 36 36.49 -10.43 12.66
C VAL A 36 35.15 -10.01 12.05
N TYR A 37 35.03 -8.75 11.60
CA TYR A 37 33.86 -8.26 10.89
C TYR A 37 33.66 -8.91 9.51
N LYS A 38 34.76 -9.24 8.81
CA LYS A 38 34.72 -9.96 7.53
C LYS A 38 34.51 -11.47 7.71
N SER A 39 35.11 -12.10 8.71
CA SER A 39 34.96 -13.52 9.03
C SER A 39 33.56 -13.86 9.57
N ARG A 40 32.87 -12.91 10.22
CA ARG A 40 31.47 -13.08 10.64
C ARG A 40 30.45 -12.76 9.53
N ARG A 41 30.89 -12.35 8.33
CA ARG A 41 30.05 -12.13 7.14
C ARG A 41 30.18 -13.26 6.11
N GLY A 42 30.40 -14.48 6.61
CA GLY A 42 30.60 -15.69 5.83
C GLY A 42 29.39 -16.62 5.69
N ILE A 43 28.16 -16.20 6.05
CA ILE A 43 26.93 -16.85 5.58
C ILE A 43 26.24 -15.91 4.59
N LYS A 44 26.61 -16.11 3.31
CA LYS A 44 25.77 -15.96 2.13
C LYS A 44 25.02 -14.62 1.96
N ARG A 45 25.76 -13.55 1.66
CA ARG A 45 25.21 -12.36 1.00
C ARG A 45 24.73 -12.71 -0.42
N SER A 46 23.43 -12.98 -0.57
CA SER A 46 22.69 -12.82 -1.84
C SER A 46 21.16 -12.62 -1.64
N GLU A 47 20.70 -12.29 -0.42
CA GLU A 47 19.26 -12.10 -0.12
C GLU A 47 18.95 -10.76 0.60
N ASP A 48 19.88 -10.17 1.36
CA ASP A 48 19.57 -8.99 2.19
C ASP A 48 19.25 -7.68 1.43
N SER A 49 19.72 -7.50 0.19
CA SER A 49 19.35 -6.32 -0.63
C SER A 49 17.90 -6.37 -1.11
N LYS A 50 17.31 -7.57 -1.18
CA LYS A 50 15.87 -7.72 -1.43
C LYS A 50 15.08 -7.46 -0.15
N GLU A 51 15.57 -7.92 0.99
CA GLU A 51 14.91 -7.78 2.30
C GLU A 51 14.75 -6.31 2.76
N THR A 52 15.75 -5.47 2.52
CA THR A 52 15.69 -4.02 2.82
C THR A 52 14.60 -3.30 2.04
N TYR A 53 14.29 -3.73 0.81
CA TYR A 53 13.18 -3.21 0.01
C TYR A 53 11.84 -3.87 0.34
N LYS A 54 11.85 -5.10 0.88
CA LYS A 54 10.65 -5.85 1.30
C LYS A 54 10.01 -5.22 2.53
N LEU A 55 10.78 -4.63 3.45
CA LEU A 55 10.24 -3.94 4.61
C LEU A 55 9.37 -2.71 4.24
N PRO A 56 9.83 -1.75 3.41
CA PRO A 56 8.99 -0.69 2.85
C PRO A 56 7.76 -1.21 2.11
N HIS A 57 7.93 -2.26 1.28
CA HIS A 57 6.81 -2.85 0.55
C HIS A 57 5.76 -3.45 1.50
N ARG A 58 6.17 -4.14 2.56
CA ARG A 58 5.27 -4.68 3.60
C ARG A 58 4.51 -3.58 4.33
N LEU A 59 5.13 -2.44 4.62
CA LEU A 59 4.47 -1.30 5.26
C LEU A 59 3.42 -0.65 4.36
N ILE A 60 3.75 -0.40 3.09
CA ILE A 60 2.81 0.19 2.11
C ILE A 60 1.61 -0.74 1.91
N GLU A 61 1.88 -2.02 1.73
CA GLU A 61 0.86 -3.04 1.61
C GLU A 61 -0.02 -3.10 2.87
N LYS A 62 0.58 -3.07 4.07
CA LYS A 62 -0.16 -3.02 5.34
C LYS A 62 -1.10 -1.81 5.38
N LYS A 63 -0.59 -0.61 5.07
CA LYS A 63 -1.40 0.61 5.01
C LYS A 63 -2.55 0.49 4.01
N ARG A 64 -2.35 -0.16 2.86
CA ARG A 64 -3.43 -0.41 1.89
C ARG A 64 -4.48 -1.35 2.48
N ARG A 65 -4.08 -2.45 3.11
CA ARG A 65 -5.00 -3.41 3.75
C ARG A 65 -5.79 -2.76 4.88
N ASP A 66 -5.13 -1.96 5.71
CA ASP A 66 -5.77 -1.25 6.81
C ASP A 66 -6.85 -0.29 6.28
N ARG A 67 -6.53 0.48 5.22
CA ARG A 67 -7.51 1.33 4.54
C ARG A 67 -8.70 0.54 3.97
N ILE A 68 -8.46 -0.62 3.35
CA ILE A 68 -9.54 -1.47 2.82
C ILE A 68 -10.42 -2.00 3.96
N ASN A 69 -9.82 -2.47 5.05
CA ASN A 69 -10.57 -2.97 6.20
C ASN A 69 -11.42 -1.88 6.86
N GLU A 70 -10.88 -0.66 6.94
CA GLU A 70 -11.62 0.51 7.44
C GLU A 70 -12.86 0.79 6.57
N CYS A 71 -12.70 0.84 5.24
CA CYS A 71 -13.83 1.01 4.34
C CYS A 71 -14.88 -0.10 4.52
N ILE A 72 -14.46 -1.36 4.67
CA ILE A 72 -15.39 -2.48 4.89
C ILE A 72 -16.13 -2.34 6.23
N ALA A 73 -15.46 -1.88 7.30
CA ALA A 73 -16.10 -1.63 8.58
C ALA A 73 -17.17 -0.52 8.48
N GLN A 74 -16.84 0.60 7.84
CA GLN A 74 -17.80 1.69 7.62
C GLN A 74 -19.00 1.25 6.78
N LEU A 75 -18.77 0.46 5.72
CA LEU A 75 -19.85 -0.12 4.94
C LEU A 75 -20.75 -1.01 5.80
N LYS A 76 -20.17 -1.83 6.68
CA LYS A 76 -20.93 -2.66 7.61
C LYS A 76 -21.82 -1.81 8.52
N ASP A 77 -21.33 -0.69 9.03
CA ASP A 77 -22.10 0.17 9.93
C ASP A 77 -23.23 0.91 9.21
N LEU A 78 -22.99 1.36 7.97
CA LEU A 78 -23.98 2.03 7.11
C LEU A 78 -25.09 1.11 6.61
N LEU A 79 -24.89 -0.23 6.64
CA LEU A 79 -25.95 -1.15 6.25
C LEU A 79 -27.16 -1.02 7.18
N PRO A 80 -28.39 -1.09 6.65
CA PRO A 80 -29.58 -1.03 7.49
C PRO A 80 -29.75 -2.31 8.32
N GLU A 81 -30.30 -2.17 9.53
CA GLU A 81 -30.40 -3.25 10.53
C GLU A 81 -31.09 -4.51 10.01
N HIS A 82 -32.13 -4.38 9.19
CA HIS A 82 -32.83 -5.53 8.61
C HIS A 82 -31.93 -6.40 7.71
N LEU A 83 -30.93 -5.80 7.04
CA LEU A 83 -29.94 -6.56 6.26
C LEU A 83 -28.87 -7.19 7.17
N LYS A 84 -28.50 -6.53 8.27
CA LYS A 84 -27.55 -7.07 9.26
C LYS A 84 -28.13 -8.27 10.00
N LEU A 85 -29.40 -8.20 10.42
CA LEU A 85 -30.10 -9.24 11.18
C LEU A 85 -30.31 -10.54 10.40
N THR A 86 -30.31 -10.48 9.06
CA THR A 86 -30.38 -11.69 8.22
C THR A 86 -29.15 -12.58 8.37
N THR A 87 -28.04 -12.00 8.84
CA THR A 87 -26.80 -12.71 9.16
C THR A 87 -26.60 -12.69 10.67
N LEU A 88 -26.52 -13.87 11.31
CA LEU A 88 -26.35 -14.05 12.77
C LEU A 88 -25.03 -13.45 13.31
N GLY A 89 -24.92 -12.12 13.37
CA GLY A 89 -23.83 -11.35 13.97
C GLY A 89 -22.50 -11.35 13.21
N HIS A 90 -22.20 -12.38 12.41
CA HIS A 90 -20.98 -12.48 11.63
C HIS A 90 -21.21 -12.13 10.16
N LEU A 91 -21.05 -10.85 9.83
CA LEU A 91 -20.98 -10.40 8.44
C LEU A 91 -19.57 -10.64 7.89
N GLU A 92 -19.44 -11.65 7.04
CA GLU A 92 -18.22 -11.86 6.26
C GLU A 92 -17.97 -10.68 5.31
N LYS A 93 -16.71 -10.42 4.96
CA LYS A 93 -16.36 -9.29 4.08
C LYS A 93 -17.09 -9.32 2.74
N ALA A 94 -17.25 -10.52 2.16
CA ALA A 94 -17.99 -10.69 0.91
C ALA A 94 -19.47 -10.30 1.07
N VAL A 95 -20.09 -10.72 2.18
CA VAL A 95 -21.49 -10.42 2.46
C VAL A 95 -21.70 -8.92 2.71
N VAL A 96 -20.79 -8.24 3.43
CA VAL A 96 -20.85 -6.78 3.59
C VAL A 96 -20.86 -6.08 2.22
N LEU A 97 -19.97 -6.47 1.31
CA LEU A 97 -19.89 -5.88 -0.03
C LEU A 97 -21.14 -6.17 -0.86
N GLU A 98 -21.67 -7.39 -0.81
CA GLU A 98 -22.87 -7.77 -1.54
C GLU A 98 -24.11 -7.02 -1.03
N LEU A 99 -24.31 -6.96 0.29
CA LEU A 99 -25.41 -6.22 0.90
C LEU A 99 -25.32 -4.72 0.61
N THR A 100 -24.10 -4.16 0.63
CA THR A 100 -23.87 -2.76 0.28
C THR A 100 -24.29 -2.50 -1.16
N LEU A 101 -23.91 -3.39 -2.08
CA LEU A 101 -24.28 -3.26 -3.49
C LEU A 101 -25.80 -3.34 -3.68
N LYS A 102 -26.47 -4.27 -2.99
CA LYS A 102 -27.94 -4.38 -3.01
C LYS A 102 -28.59 -3.10 -2.50
N HIS A 103 -28.09 -2.54 -1.41
CA HIS A 103 -28.62 -1.32 -0.82
C HIS A 103 -28.45 -0.11 -1.75
N VAL A 104 -27.25 0.07 -2.33
CA VAL A 104 -26.98 1.17 -3.28
C VAL A 104 -27.89 1.08 -4.51
N LYS A 105 -28.08 -0.12 -5.08
CA LYS A 105 -29.01 -0.31 -6.20
C LYS A 105 -30.46 0.05 -5.83
N ALA A 106 -30.91 -0.36 -4.64
CA ALA A 106 -32.24 -0.01 -4.16
C ALA A 106 -32.41 1.51 -3.99
N LEU A 107 -31.39 2.20 -3.46
CA LEU A 107 -31.38 3.66 -3.34
C LEU A 107 -31.43 4.36 -4.71
N THR A 108 -30.63 3.92 -5.68
CA THR A 108 -30.66 4.47 -7.05
C THR A 108 -32.05 4.32 -7.67
N ASN A 109 -32.65 3.13 -7.60
CA ASN A 109 -33.99 2.90 -8.12
C ASN A 109 -35.04 3.80 -7.45
N LEU A 110 -34.91 4.03 -6.14
CA LEU A 110 -35.82 4.93 -5.41
C LEU A 110 -35.68 6.38 -5.87
N ILE A 111 -34.44 6.85 -6.07
CA ILE A 111 -34.16 8.19 -6.58
C ILE A 111 -34.77 8.38 -7.97
N ASP A 112 -34.56 7.43 -8.89
CA ASP A 112 -35.10 7.49 -10.24
C ASP A 112 -36.63 7.51 -10.23
N GLN A 113 -37.25 6.69 -9.37
CA GLN A 113 -38.71 6.70 -9.17
C GLN A 113 -39.22 8.04 -8.63
N GLN A 114 -38.49 8.64 -7.68
CA GLN A 114 -38.83 9.95 -7.14
C GLN A 114 -38.70 11.05 -8.20
N GLN A 115 -37.65 11.02 -9.01
CA GLN A 115 -37.46 11.95 -10.13
C GLN A 115 -38.61 11.84 -11.14
N GLN A 116 -39.01 10.61 -11.52
CA GLN A 116 -40.12 10.41 -12.44
C GLN A 116 -41.45 10.94 -11.88
N LYS A 117 -41.69 10.79 -10.57
CA LYS A 117 -42.88 11.36 -9.91
C LYS A 117 -42.85 12.88 -9.93
N ILE A 118 -41.71 13.50 -9.66
CA ILE A 118 -41.56 14.96 -9.71
C ILE A 118 -41.87 15.49 -11.11
N ILE A 119 -41.31 14.84 -12.15
CA ILE A 119 -41.57 15.20 -13.55
C ILE A 119 -43.06 15.05 -13.87
N ALA A 120 -43.67 13.93 -13.50
CA ALA A 120 -45.10 13.70 -13.75
C ALA A 120 -45.99 14.77 -13.07
N LEU A 121 -45.65 15.17 -11.84
CA LEU A 121 -46.35 16.24 -11.13
C LEU A 121 -46.15 17.61 -11.78
N GLN A 122 -44.94 17.93 -12.23
CA GLN A 122 -44.65 19.17 -12.95
C GLN A 122 -45.41 19.25 -14.27
N SER A 123 -45.46 18.15 -15.04
CA SER A 123 -46.23 18.05 -16.28
C SER A 123 -47.73 18.22 -16.03
N GLY A 124 -48.26 17.66 -14.93
CA GLY A 124 -49.66 17.82 -14.54
C GLY A 124 -50.01 19.26 -14.15
N LEU A 125 -49.11 19.96 -13.47
CA LEU A 125 -49.28 21.39 -13.13
C LEU A 125 -49.32 22.27 -14.39
N GLN A 126 -48.36 22.09 -15.31
CA GLN A 126 -48.30 22.86 -16.56
C GLN A 126 -49.51 22.59 -17.47
N ALA A 127 -50.05 21.36 -17.44
CA ALA A 127 -51.27 21.05 -18.16
C ALA A 127 -52.49 21.79 -17.58
N GLY A 128 -52.55 22.00 -16.25
CA GLY A 128 -53.65 22.73 -15.60
C GLY A 128 -53.64 24.24 -15.82
N GLU A 129 -52.47 24.84 -16.04
CA GLU A 129 -52.31 26.27 -16.33
C GLU A 129 -52.67 26.62 -17.80
N CYS A 130 -52.70 25.63 -18.70
CA CYS A 130 -53.01 25.82 -20.12
C CYS A 130 -54.52 25.89 -20.42
N TRP A 131 -55.38 25.60 -19.44
CA TRP A 131 -56.86 25.61 -19.60
C TRP A 131 -57.55 26.85 -19.01
N ILE A 132 -56.80 27.90 -18.64
CA ILE A 132 -57.35 29.17 -18.11
C ILE A 132 -57.10 30.31 -19.09
#